data_AF-A0A314YAW2-F1
#
_entry.id   AF-A0A314YAW2-F1
#
_cell.length_a   1.000
_cell.length_b   1.000
_cell.length_c   1.000
_cell.angle_alpha   90.00
_cell.angle_beta   90.00
_cell.angle_gamma   90.00
#
_symmetry.space_group_name_H-M   'P 1'
#
loop_
_entity.id
_entity.type
_entity.pdbx_description
1 polymer ?
#
loop_
_entity_poly.entity_id
_entity_poly.type
_entity_poly.pdbx_seq_one_letter_code
_entity_poly.pdbx_strand_id
1 'polypeptide(L)'
;MGNFVIDTPQKLKRKLEMVEALDEIVVATKLLKDDTGMQEDPLYSSYQCLRCELTPLGDDSDEFNMIVKYLHNTHAKTHSNYAVDIIQIFRASKEGEVERFRKFSSMKNRMLLWHGSRLTNWAGILSQGLRIAPPEAPVTGYMFGKGIYFADMFSKSANYCYATDGCTAGVLLLCEVALGDMAELLTAKYDADKLPEGKLSTKGVGGTEPDLSQARLLDDGVVVPLGKPKENSGPKGSLLYNEYIVYNVEQIRMRYVVQVNFNYKR
;
A
#
# COMPACT_ATOMS: atom_id res chain seq x y z
N MET A 1 -5.28 -26.91 22.65
CA MET A 1 -3.83 -26.61 22.67
C MET A 1 -3.22 -26.26 21.30
N GLY A 2 -3.96 -26.28 20.17
CA GLY A 2 -3.40 -26.07 18.81
C GLY A 2 -3.22 -24.63 18.31
N ASN A 3 -3.60 -23.60 19.08
CA ASN A 3 -3.57 -22.20 18.61
C ASN A 3 -2.22 -21.48 18.84
N PHE A 4 -1.29 -22.06 19.60
CA PHE A 4 -0.01 -21.41 19.93
C PHE A 4 1.15 -21.88 19.05
N VAL A 5 1.05 -23.05 18.41
CA VAL A 5 2.11 -23.58 17.53
C VAL A 5 2.04 -22.89 16.17
N ILE A 6 3.18 -22.35 15.72
CA ILE A 6 3.37 -21.78 14.38
C ILE A 6 3.77 -22.92 13.43
N ASP A 7 2.78 -23.54 12.82
CA ASP A 7 2.91 -24.74 11.97
C ASP A 7 2.44 -24.50 10.52
N THR A 8 2.04 -23.28 10.18
CA THR A 8 1.54 -22.91 8.84
C THR A 8 2.13 -21.57 8.38
N PRO A 9 2.34 -21.38 7.06
CA PRO A 9 2.81 -20.11 6.51
C PRO A 9 1.93 -18.91 6.90
N GLN A 10 0.62 -19.10 7.02
CA GLN A 10 -0.33 -18.05 7.41
C GLN A 10 -0.14 -17.63 8.87
N LYS A 11 0.08 -18.59 9.79
CA LYS A 11 0.40 -18.26 11.19
C LYS A 11 1.75 -17.56 11.30
N LEU A 12 2.75 -18.00 10.52
CA LEU A 12 4.06 -17.33 10.48
C LEU A 12 3.94 -15.90 9.97
N LYS A 13 3.23 -15.67 8.85
CA LYS A 13 2.98 -14.32 8.30
C LYS A 13 2.37 -13.38 9.35
N ARG A 14 1.35 -13.84 10.09
CA ARG A 14 0.73 -13.05 11.17
C ARG A 14 1.73 -12.66 12.27
N LYS A 15 2.70 -13.52 12.57
CA LYS A 15 3.74 -13.24 13.58
C LYS A 15 4.80 -12.28 13.04
N LEU A 16 5.16 -12.37 11.76
CA LEU A 16 6.03 -11.39 11.11
C LEU A 16 5.40 -10.01 11.10
N GLU A 17 4.15 -9.89 10.67
CA GLU A 17 3.40 -8.63 10.67
C GLU A 17 3.25 -8.04 12.09
N MET A 18 3.17 -8.89 13.12
CA MET A 18 3.16 -8.46 14.52
C MET A 18 4.51 -7.88 14.95
N VAL A 19 5.63 -8.49 14.55
CA VAL A 19 6.98 -7.99 14.84
C VAL A 19 7.26 -6.69 14.08
N GLU A 20 6.86 -6.60 12.81
CA GLU A 20 6.94 -5.38 12.01
C GLU A 20 6.16 -4.23 12.70
N ALA A 21 4.94 -4.49 13.16
CA ALA A 21 4.15 -3.47 13.86
C ALA A 21 4.82 -3.00 15.18
N LEU A 22 5.53 -3.89 15.89
CA LEU A 22 6.28 -3.50 17.09
C LEU A 22 7.47 -2.60 16.75
N ASP A 23 8.19 -2.86 15.65
CA ASP A 23 9.27 -1.99 15.18
C ASP A 23 8.75 -0.57 14.84
N GLU A 24 7.60 -0.49 14.17
CA GLU A 24 6.97 0.80 13.85
C GLU A 24 6.55 1.57 15.11
N ILE A 25 6.06 0.88 16.15
CA ILE A 25 5.74 1.51 17.44
C ILE A 25 7.00 2.07 18.11
N VAL A 26 8.13 1.36 18.02
CA VAL A 26 9.41 1.85 18.55
C VAL A 26 9.86 3.11 17.79
N VAL A 27 9.72 3.14 16.46
CA VAL A 27 9.98 4.33 15.65
C VAL A 27 9.10 5.49 16.09
N ALA A 28 7.78 5.29 16.17
CA ALA A 28 6.84 6.34 16.59
C ALA A 28 7.18 6.90 17.99
N THR A 29 7.54 6.01 18.92
CA THR A 29 7.94 6.40 20.28
C THR A 29 9.24 7.21 20.30
N LYS A 30 10.19 6.93 19.40
CA LYS A 30 11.42 7.72 19.26
C LYS A 30 11.12 9.11 18.71
N LEU A 31 10.29 9.21 17.67
CA LEU A 31 9.88 10.51 17.11
C LEU A 31 9.22 11.42 18.14
N LEU A 32 8.41 10.86 19.04
CA LEU A 32 7.77 11.61 20.13
C LEU A 32 8.73 12.06 21.23
N LYS A 33 9.89 11.39 21.40
CA LYS A 33 10.88 11.74 22.44
C LYS A 33 11.84 12.85 22.00
N ASP A 34 12.06 12.97 20.70
CA ASP A 34 12.93 14.00 20.14
C ASP A 34 12.27 15.41 20.17
N ASP A 35 10.99 15.50 20.52
CA ASP A 35 10.15 16.71 20.57
C ASP A 35 10.29 17.56 21.86
N THR A 36 11.49 17.65 22.45
CA THR A 36 11.66 18.28 23.78
C THR A 36 12.14 19.74 23.76
N GLY A 37 12.13 20.42 22.60
CA GLY A 37 12.95 21.63 22.43
C GLY A 37 12.32 22.92 21.90
N MET A 38 11.09 22.95 21.37
CA MET A 38 10.56 24.17 20.72
C MET A 38 9.26 24.67 21.33
N GLN A 39 9.13 26.00 21.42
CA GLN A 39 7.99 26.76 21.95
C GLN A 39 6.70 26.65 21.08
N GLU A 40 6.64 25.68 20.17
CA GLU A 40 5.55 25.47 19.21
C GLU A 40 4.47 24.52 19.75
N ASP A 41 3.31 24.49 19.07
CA ASP A 41 2.22 23.53 19.31
C ASP A 41 2.76 22.09 19.21
N PRO A 42 2.63 21.24 20.27
CA PRO A 42 3.14 19.86 20.26
C PRO A 42 2.64 19.01 19.08
N LEU A 43 1.42 19.29 18.58
CA LEU A 43 0.89 18.60 17.40
C LEU A 43 1.65 18.98 16.13
N TYR A 44 2.03 20.26 16.02
CA TYR A 44 2.79 20.76 14.89
C TYR A 44 4.22 20.22 14.90
N SER A 45 4.88 20.17 16.06
CA SER A 45 6.20 19.55 16.18
C SER A 45 6.17 18.06 15.84
N SER A 46 5.17 17.33 16.34
CA SER A 46 4.95 15.92 15.96
C SER A 46 4.72 15.74 14.45
N TYR A 47 3.99 16.67 13.82
CA TYR A 47 3.80 16.69 12.37
C TYR A 47 5.12 16.96 11.61
N GLN A 48 5.94 17.90 12.06
CA GLN A 48 7.26 18.15 11.46
C GLN A 48 8.17 16.92 11.51
N CYS A 49 8.11 16.13 12.58
CA CYS A 49 8.85 14.86 12.70
C CYS A 49 8.46 13.83 11.63
N LEU A 50 7.24 13.92 11.07
CA LEU A 50 6.84 13.07 9.94
C LEU A 50 7.58 13.44 8.66
N ARG A 51 8.11 14.66 8.51
CA ARG A 51 8.83 15.11 7.31
C ARG A 51 8.10 14.74 6.01
N CYS A 52 6.78 14.87 6.04
CA CYS A 52 5.86 14.48 4.98
C CYS A 52 4.75 15.51 4.96
N GLU A 53 4.69 16.30 3.90
CA GLU A 53 3.67 17.31 3.74
C GLU A 53 2.34 16.66 3.37
N LEU A 54 1.29 16.96 4.14
CA LEU A 54 -0.07 16.47 3.92
C LEU A 54 -1.00 17.65 3.65
N THR A 55 -1.37 17.85 2.39
CA THR A 55 -2.29 18.92 2.00
C THR A 55 -3.70 18.33 1.79
N PRO A 56 -4.73 18.78 2.52
CA PRO A 56 -6.09 18.27 2.32
C PRO A 56 -6.58 18.59 0.90
N LEU A 57 -7.21 17.62 0.26
CA LEU A 57 -7.88 17.83 -1.02
C LEU A 57 -9.29 18.38 -0.81
N GLY A 58 -9.68 19.36 -1.63
CA GLY A 58 -11.06 19.81 -1.76
C GLY A 58 -11.94 18.70 -2.33
N ASP A 59 -13.17 18.59 -1.83
CA ASP A 59 -14.18 17.62 -2.25
C ASP A 59 -14.65 17.83 -3.70
N ASP A 60 -14.57 19.07 -4.18
CA ASP A 60 -14.84 19.47 -5.57
C ASP A 60 -13.70 19.17 -6.54
N SER A 61 -12.52 18.79 -6.05
CA SER A 61 -11.35 18.56 -6.90
C SER A 61 -11.49 17.31 -7.77
N ASP A 62 -10.91 17.38 -8.97
CA ASP A 62 -10.88 16.24 -9.89
C ASP A 62 -10.08 15.05 -9.33
N GLU A 63 -9.01 15.31 -8.58
CA GLU A 63 -8.23 14.28 -7.87
C GLU A 63 -9.07 13.56 -6.81
N PHE A 64 -9.87 14.30 -6.03
CA PHE A 64 -10.78 13.72 -5.04
C PHE A 64 -11.78 12.79 -5.71
N ASN A 65 -12.47 13.27 -6.76
CA ASN A 65 -13.44 12.48 -7.52
C ASN A 65 -12.83 11.22 -8.15
N MET A 66 -11.59 11.32 -8.64
CA MET A 66 -10.85 10.18 -9.17
C MET A 66 -10.62 9.10 -8.09
N ILE A 67 -10.17 9.51 -6.90
CA ILE A 67 -9.84 8.58 -5.81
C ILE A 67 -11.11 7.95 -5.25
N VAL A 68 -12.18 8.72 -5.07
CA VAL A 68 -13.51 8.23 -4.69
C VAL A 68 -14.00 7.17 -5.68
N LYS A 69 -13.93 7.46 -6.99
CA LYS A 69 -14.29 6.51 -8.05
C LYS A 69 -13.41 5.25 -8.00
N TYR A 70 -12.10 5.40 -7.82
CA TYR A 70 -11.16 4.29 -7.75
C TYR A 70 -11.45 3.37 -6.55
N LEU A 71 -11.71 3.95 -5.38
CA LEU A 71 -12.08 3.23 -4.16
C LEU A 71 -13.39 2.44 -4.36
N HIS A 72 -14.44 3.09 -4.83
CA HIS A 72 -15.74 2.44 -5.02
C HIS A 72 -15.71 1.35 -6.10
N ASN A 73 -15.09 1.61 -7.24
CA ASN A 73 -15.04 0.64 -8.32
C ASN A 73 -14.21 -0.58 -7.95
N THR A 74 -13.14 -0.42 -7.17
CA THR A 74 -12.22 -1.52 -6.87
C THR A 74 -12.43 -2.15 -5.49
N HIS A 75 -13.65 -1.98 -4.96
CA HIS A 75 -14.14 -2.79 -3.84
C HIS A 75 -14.54 -4.18 -4.34
N ALA A 76 -13.83 -5.20 -3.88
CA ALA A 76 -14.01 -6.56 -4.32
C ALA A 76 -15.31 -7.17 -3.82
N LYS A 77 -16.02 -7.91 -4.68
CA LYS A 77 -17.25 -8.61 -4.30
C LYS A 77 -17.05 -9.64 -3.19
N THR A 78 -15.86 -10.25 -3.10
CA THR A 78 -15.54 -11.22 -2.03
C THR A 78 -15.23 -10.56 -0.68
N HIS A 79 -15.04 -9.24 -0.64
CA HIS A 79 -14.77 -8.48 0.59
C HIS A 79 -16.04 -7.68 1.00
N SER A 80 -17.19 -8.36 1.01
CA SER A 80 -18.50 -7.74 1.22
C SER A 80 -18.92 -7.61 2.69
N ASN A 81 -18.05 -8.00 3.63
CA ASN A 81 -18.29 -7.98 5.07
C ASN A 81 -18.22 -6.56 5.68
N TYR A 82 -17.65 -5.60 4.94
CA TYR A 82 -17.63 -4.20 5.33
C TYR A 82 -17.91 -3.29 4.12
N ALA A 83 -18.42 -2.10 4.43
CA ALA A 83 -18.35 -0.92 3.57
C ALA A 83 -17.31 0.05 4.14
N VAL A 84 -16.96 1.08 3.37
CA VAL A 84 -15.98 2.09 3.78
C VAL A 84 -16.50 3.48 3.41
N ASP A 85 -16.40 4.41 4.35
CA ASP A 85 -16.61 5.83 4.11
C ASP A 85 -15.27 6.56 4.07
N ILE A 86 -15.09 7.45 3.10
CA ILE A 86 -13.93 8.34 3.05
C ILE A 86 -14.16 9.48 4.02
N ILE A 87 -13.21 9.69 4.93
CA ILE A 87 -13.24 10.78 5.91
C ILE A 87 -12.50 12.00 5.35
N GLN A 88 -11.27 11.80 4.89
CA GLN A 88 -10.44 12.86 4.33
C GLN A 88 -9.42 12.26 3.36
N ILE A 89 -9.09 13.01 2.32
CA ILE A 89 -7.99 12.70 1.41
C ILE A 89 -6.96 13.81 1.52
N PHE A 90 -5.69 13.43 1.60
CA PHE A 90 -4.55 14.33 1.57
C PHE A 90 -3.67 14.02 0.38
N ARG A 91 -3.21 15.06 -0.33
CA ARG A 91 -2.02 14.95 -1.17
C ARG A 91 -0.82 14.81 -0.26
N ALA A 92 0.03 13.81 -0.52
CA ALA A 92 1.22 13.54 0.28
C ALA A 92 2.47 13.88 -0.52
N SER A 93 3.43 14.56 0.13
CA SER A 93 4.75 14.84 -0.42
C SER A 93 5.82 14.54 0.62
N LYS A 94 6.50 13.41 0.44
CA LYS A 94 7.54 12.96 1.36
C LYS A 94 8.89 13.60 1.02
N GLU A 95 9.57 14.13 2.04
CA GLU A 95 10.88 14.75 1.86
C GLU A 95 11.91 13.78 1.22
N GLY A 96 12.55 14.26 0.14
CA GLY A 96 13.56 13.52 -0.62
C GLY A 96 13.03 12.37 -1.49
N GLU A 97 11.74 12.05 -1.42
CA GLU A 97 11.17 10.93 -2.18
C GLU A 97 11.06 11.26 -3.68
N VAL A 98 10.72 12.51 -4.02
CA VAL A 98 10.67 12.99 -5.40
C VAL A 98 12.05 12.90 -6.07
N GLU A 99 13.11 13.27 -5.36
CA GLU A 99 14.49 13.21 -5.83
C GLU A 99 14.92 11.76 -6.09
N ARG A 100 14.63 10.84 -5.16
CA ARG A 100 14.94 9.42 -5.30
C ARG A 100 14.15 8.78 -6.46
N PHE A 101 12.88 9.13 -6.59
CA PHE A 101 12.01 8.63 -7.65
C PHE A 101 12.36 9.18 -9.04
N ARG A 102 13.11 10.30 -9.13
CA ARG A 102 13.43 10.97 -10.40
C ARG A 102 14.07 10.05 -11.44
N LYS A 103 14.87 9.05 -11.04
CA LYS A 103 15.47 8.08 -11.97
C LYS A 103 14.46 7.16 -12.66
N PHE A 104 13.23 7.11 -12.13
CA PHE A 104 12.14 6.28 -12.58
C PHE A 104 10.99 7.05 -13.22
N SER A 105 11.03 8.39 -13.19
CA SER A 105 9.94 9.25 -13.67
C SER A 105 9.68 9.15 -15.17
N SER A 106 10.70 8.79 -15.96
CA SER A 106 10.58 8.59 -17.41
C SER A 106 10.30 7.14 -17.80
N MET A 107 10.23 6.22 -16.83
CA MET A 107 9.95 4.81 -17.13
C MET A 107 8.52 4.63 -17.61
N LYS A 108 8.35 3.64 -18.49
CA LYS A 108 7.04 3.15 -18.92
C LYS A 108 6.40 2.35 -17.78
N ASN A 109 5.07 2.20 -17.85
CA ASN A 109 4.29 1.42 -16.89
C ASN A 109 4.45 1.91 -15.44
N ARG A 110 3.99 3.14 -15.17
CA ARG A 110 3.85 3.67 -13.82
C ARG A 110 2.37 3.67 -13.46
N MET A 111 2.04 3.10 -12.30
CA MET A 111 0.66 2.91 -11.88
C MET A 111 0.42 3.54 -10.51
N LEU A 112 -0.78 4.07 -10.31
CA LEU A 112 -1.26 4.50 -8.99
C LEU A 112 -1.91 3.31 -8.28
N LEU A 113 -1.26 2.78 -7.24
CA LEU A 113 -1.68 1.54 -6.58
C LEU A 113 -1.88 1.72 -5.08
N TRP A 114 -2.78 0.90 -4.52
CA TRP A 114 -3.16 0.92 -3.12
C TRP A 114 -2.16 0.16 -2.26
N HIS A 115 -1.80 0.75 -1.13
CA HIS A 115 -1.11 0.10 -0.02
C HIS A 115 -1.89 0.34 1.27
N GLY A 116 -2.13 -0.72 2.03
CA GLY A 116 -2.79 -0.66 3.33
C GLY A 116 -1.88 -1.20 4.41
N SER A 117 -1.97 -0.62 5.61
CA SER A 117 -1.17 -1.00 6.77
C SER A 117 -1.92 -0.66 8.05
N ARG A 118 -1.51 -1.28 9.16
CA ARG A 118 -2.09 -1.04 10.49
C ARG A 118 -1.97 0.43 10.88
N LEU A 119 -2.93 0.94 11.63
CA LEU A 119 -2.93 2.34 12.08
C LEU A 119 -1.62 2.72 12.80
N THR A 120 -1.06 1.79 13.58
CA THR A 120 0.20 1.95 14.34
C THR A 120 1.43 2.19 13.47
N ASN A 121 1.38 1.82 12.18
CA ASN A 121 2.54 1.84 11.30
C ASN A 121 2.71 3.18 10.57
N TRP A 122 1.68 4.03 10.56
CA TRP A 122 1.69 5.23 9.71
C TRP A 122 2.66 6.31 10.17
N ALA A 123 2.97 6.41 11.46
CA ALA A 123 4.00 7.34 11.94
C ALA A 123 5.38 7.00 11.34
N GLY A 124 5.74 5.72 11.29
CA GLY A 124 6.99 5.28 10.67
C GLY A 124 6.96 5.33 9.14
N ILE A 125 5.86 4.92 8.52
CA ILE A 125 5.70 5.01 7.05
C ILE A 125 5.80 6.46 6.57
N LEU A 126 5.11 7.41 7.21
CA LEU A 126 5.18 8.81 6.83
C LEU A 126 6.55 9.43 7.15
N SER A 127 7.21 9.04 8.24
CA SER A 127 8.53 9.57 8.60
C SER A 127 9.69 9.00 7.80
N GLN A 128 9.63 7.73 7.38
CA GLN A 128 10.76 7.04 6.75
C GLN A 128 10.48 6.53 5.33
N GLY A 129 9.22 6.53 4.90
CA GLY A 129 8.79 5.89 3.65
C GLY A 129 8.43 4.41 3.83
N LEU A 130 7.99 3.77 2.75
CA LEU A 130 7.79 2.31 2.73
C LEU A 130 9.14 1.58 2.71
N ARG A 131 9.29 0.55 3.55
CA ARG A 131 10.55 -0.18 3.76
C ARG A 131 10.39 -1.64 3.34
N ILE A 132 11.47 -2.23 2.82
CA ILE A 132 11.54 -3.68 2.58
C ILE A 132 11.86 -4.36 3.91
N ALA A 133 11.24 -5.51 4.16
CA ALA A 133 11.53 -6.32 5.33
C ALA A 133 13.05 -6.62 5.44
N PRO A 134 13.61 -6.57 6.66
CA PRO A 134 15.06 -6.69 6.85
C PRO A 134 15.58 -8.10 6.47
N PRO A 135 16.88 -8.26 6.15
CA PRO A 135 17.47 -9.53 5.73
C PRO A 135 17.23 -10.69 6.70
N GLU A 136 17.14 -10.41 8.00
CA GLU A 136 16.96 -11.38 9.08
C GLU A 136 15.54 -11.95 9.15
N ALA A 137 14.53 -11.23 8.62
CA ALA A 137 13.17 -11.74 8.56
C ALA A 137 13.11 -13.01 7.67
N PRO A 138 12.37 -14.06 8.02
CA PRO A 138 12.19 -15.18 7.12
C PRO A 138 11.42 -14.76 5.87
N VAL A 139 11.81 -15.30 4.71
CA VAL A 139 11.11 -15.08 3.43
C VAL A 139 9.73 -15.78 3.45
N THR A 140 9.61 -16.88 4.19
CA THR A 140 8.37 -17.61 4.37
C THR A 140 7.31 -16.72 5.02
N GLY A 141 6.25 -16.41 4.28
CA GLY A 141 5.19 -15.47 4.70
C GLY A 141 4.93 -14.38 3.65
N TYR A 142 5.92 -14.10 2.80
CA TYR A 142 5.79 -13.23 1.63
C TYR A 142 5.61 -14.09 0.37
N MET A 143 4.52 -13.87 -0.37
CA MET A 143 4.15 -14.75 -1.50
C MET A 143 5.15 -14.69 -2.66
N PHE A 144 5.81 -13.53 -2.83
CA PHE A 144 6.72 -13.21 -3.93
C PHE A 144 8.04 -12.61 -3.41
N GLY A 145 8.55 -13.12 -2.29
CA GLY A 145 9.78 -12.61 -1.68
C GLY A 145 9.61 -11.29 -0.95
N LYS A 146 10.70 -10.76 -0.38
CA LYS A 146 10.68 -9.52 0.39
C LYS A 146 10.69 -8.32 -0.54
N GLY A 147 9.58 -7.62 -0.59
CA GLY A 147 9.42 -6.38 -1.36
C GLY A 147 8.28 -5.56 -0.81
N ILE A 148 7.97 -4.44 -1.46
CA ILE A 148 6.81 -3.63 -1.11
C ILE A 148 5.64 -4.08 -1.96
N TYR A 149 4.56 -4.48 -1.30
CA TYR A 149 3.36 -5.03 -1.93
C TYR A 149 2.30 -3.96 -2.12
N PHE A 150 1.75 -3.92 -3.32
CA PHE A 150 0.65 -3.06 -3.73
C PHE A 150 -0.47 -3.86 -4.38
N ALA A 151 -1.67 -3.29 -4.43
CA ALA A 151 -2.80 -3.84 -5.15
C ALA A 151 -3.49 -2.77 -6.00
N ASP A 152 -4.09 -3.21 -7.11
CA ASP A 152 -5.01 -2.42 -7.93
C ASP A 152 -6.46 -2.48 -7.40
N MET A 153 -6.72 -3.37 -6.44
CA MET A 153 -8.00 -3.49 -5.76
C MET A 153 -7.96 -2.85 -4.37
N PHE A 154 -8.72 -1.76 -4.17
CA PHE A 154 -8.83 -1.05 -2.88
C PHE A 154 -9.02 -2.00 -1.70
N SER A 155 -10.08 -2.81 -1.75
CA SER A 155 -10.47 -3.68 -0.63
C SER A 155 -9.41 -4.74 -0.28
N LYS A 156 -8.54 -5.13 -1.23
CA LYS A 156 -7.43 -6.05 -0.95
C LYS A 156 -6.40 -5.40 -0.05
N SER A 157 -6.02 -4.15 -0.35
CA SER A 157 -5.13 -3.36 0.48
C SER A 157 -5.81 -2.95 1.80
N ALA A 158 -7.10 -2.61 1.78
CA ALA A 158 -7.88 -2.23 2.96
C ALA A 158 -7.90 -3.32 4.05
N ASN A 159 -7.87 -4.61 3.68
CA ASN A 159 -7.78 -5.70 4.64
C ASN A 159 -6.49 -5.67 5.50
N TYR A 160 -5.42 -5.02 5.02
CA TYR A 160 -4.19 -4.83 5.79
C TYR A 160 -4.27 -3.68 6.81
N CYS A 161 -5.36 -2.91 6.85
CA CYS A 161 -5.60 -1.93 7.91
C CYS A 161 -5.92 -2.58 9.26
N TYR A 162 -6.38 -3.84 9.26
CA TYR A 162 -6.78 -4.57 10.46
C TYR A 162 -7.83 -3.82 11.32
N ALA A 163 -8.71 -3.07 10.68
CA ALA A 163 -9.85 -2.43 11.34
C ALA A 163 -10.82 -3.50 11.91
N THR A 164 -11.60 -3.10 12.91
CA THR A 164 -12.57 -3.96 13.62
C THR A 164 -13.78 -3.13 14.05
N ASP A 165 -14.85 -3.77 14.51
CA ASP A 165 -16.01 -3.06 15.09
C ASP A 165 -15.65 -2.14 16.26
N GLY A 166 -14.59 -2.46 17.01
CA GLY A 166 -14.11 -1.63 18.12
C GLY A 166 -13.13 -0.53 17.71
N CYS A 167 -12.56 -0.60 16.51
CA CYS A 167 -11.63 0.38 15.97
C CYS A 167 -11.79 0.41 14.45
N THR A 168 -12.68 1.28 13.99
CA THR A 168 -13.12 1.36 12.60
C THR A 168 -12.25 2.28 11.75
N ALA A 169 -11.42 3.12 12.36
CA ALA A 169 -10.54 4.03 11.64
C ALA A 169 -9.46 3.27 10.86
N GLY A 170 -9.25 3.67 9.61
CA GLY A 170 -8.17 3.16 8.80
C GLY A 170 -7.54 4.25 7.95
N VAL A 171 -6.30 3.98 7.55
CA VAL A 171 -5.54 4.83 6.64
C VAL A 171 -4.99 3.93 5.54
N LEU A 172 -5.08 4.41 4.31
CA LEU A 172 -4.49 3.79 3.14
C LEU A 172 -3.64 4.81 2.39
N LEU A 173 -2.74 4.29 1.56
CA LEU A 173 -1.84 5.07 0.75
C LEU A 173 -2.05 4.72 -0.72
N LEU A 174 -2.09 5.73 -1.57
CA LEU A 174 -1.94 5.60 -3.02
C LEU A 174 -0.54 6.06 -3.40
N CYS A 175 0.23 5.14 -3.97
CA CYS A 175 1.57 5.42 -4.46
C CYS A 175 1.62 5.37 -5.98
N GLU A 176 2.37 6.29 -6.56
CA GLU A 176 2.91 6.13 -7.90
C GLU A 176 4.04 5.09 -7.82
N VAL A 177 3.84 3.94 -8.45
CA VAL A 177 4.78 2.84 -8.45
C VAL A 177 5.31 2.66 -9.87
N ALA A 178 6.63 2.79 -10.02
CA ALA A 178 7.30 2.56 -11.29
C ALA A 178 7.57 1.06 -11.44
N LEU A 179 6.67 0.37 -12.14
CA LEU A 179 6.70 -1.08 -12.29
C LEU A 179 7.67 -1.51 -13.39
N GLY A 180 7.76 -0.72 -14.47
CA GLY A 180 8.53 -1.09 -15.65
C GLY A 180 8.03 -2.41 -16.25
N ASP A 181 8.95 -3.21 -16.79
CA ASP A 181 8.63 -4.55 -17.26
C ASP A 181 8.48 -5.52 -16.09
N MET A 182 7.29 -6.10 -15.97
CA MET A 182 6.92 -6.97 -14.85
C MET A 182 7.24 -8.45 -15.16
N ALA A 183 7.71 -9.18 -14.15
CA ALA A 183 7.72 -10.64 -14.14
C ALA A 183 6.35 -11.14 -13.66
N GLU A 184 5.57 -11.74 -14.54
CA GLU A 184 4.24 -12.25 -14.20
C GLU A 184 4.34 -13.66 -13.61
N LEU A 185 3.73 -13.86 -12.44
CA LEU A 185 3.73 -15.12 -11.71
C LEU A 185 2.30 -15.55 -11.38
N LEU A 186 1.99 -16.81 -11.68
CA LEU A 186 0.66 -17.40 -11.44
C LEU A 186 0.55 -18.05 -10.06
N THR A 187 1.68 -18.43 -9.46
CA THR A 187 1.76 -19.11 -8.17
C THR A 187 2.83 -18.47 -7.31
N ALA A 188 2.73 -18.65 -5.98
CA ALA A 188 3.73 -18.18 -5.03
C ALA A 188 5.15 -18.61 -5.43
N LYS A 189 6.10 -17.68 -5.32
CA LYS A 189 7.51 -17.89 -5.61
C LYS A 189 8.34 -17.06 -4.63
N TYR A 190 8.89 -17.73 -3.62
CA TYR A 190 9.57 -17.07 -2.51
C TYR A 190 10.85 -16.32 -2.91
N ASP A 191 11.49 -16.67 -4.02
CA ASP A 191 12.68 -16.03 -4.57
C ASP A 191 12.36 -15.11 -5.77
N ALA A 192 11.14 -14.57 -5.84
CA ALA A 192 10.73 -13.66 -6.92
C ALA A 192 11.43 -12.28 -6.87
N ASP A 193 12.13 -11.97 -5.78
CA ASP A 193 13.04 -10.83 -5.67
C ASP A 193 14.27 -10.98 -6.58
N LYS A 194 14.61 -12.22 -6.98
CA LYS A 194 15.57 -12.51 -8.05
C LYS A 194 14.90 -12.31 -9.41
N LEU A 195 14.71 -11.05 -9.77
CA LEU A 195 14.08 -10.66 -11.02
C LEU A 195 14.85 -11.20 -12.25
N PRO A 196 14.16 -11.73 -13.26
CA PRO A 196 14.77 -12.03 -14.56
C PRO A 196 15.39 -10.79 -15.20
N GLU A 197 16.35 -10.98 -16.09
CA GLU A 197 17.00 -9.88 -16.81
C GLU A 197 15.96 -8.98 -17.51
N GLY A 198 16.11 -7.66 -17.34
CA GLY A 198 15.21 -6.65 -17.89
C GLY A 198 13.91 -6.43 -17.09
N LYS A 199 13.60 -7.25 -16.09
CA LYS A 199 12.41 -7.05 -15.23
C LYS A 199 12.74 -6.15 -14.04
N LEU A 200 11.78 -5.31 -13.64
CA LEU A 200 11.93 -4.35 -12.53
C LEU A 200 10.95 -4.58 -11.37
N SER A 201 9.95 -5.42 -11.58
CA SER A 201 8.94 -5.73 -10.58
C SER A 201 8.30 -7.09 -10.86
N THR A 202 7.55 -7.58 -9.90
CA THR A 202 6.77 -8.82 -10.01
C THR A 202 5.28 -8.49 -9.99
N LYS A 203 4.50 -9.12 -10.88
CA LYS A 203 3.04 -9.12 -10.85
C LYS A 203 2.55 -10.52 -10.49
N GLY A 204 1.95 -10.66 -9.31
CA GLY A 204 1.11 -11.80 -8.99
C GLY A 204 -0.20 -11.68 -9.75
N VAL A 205 -0.45 -12.58 -10.71
CA VAL A 205 -1.63 -12.50 -11.59
C VAL A 205 -2.86 -13.06 -10.89
N GLY A 206 -3.85 -12.20 -10.70
CA GLY A 206 -5.14 -12.53 -10.10
C GLY A 206 -6.19 -12.96 -11.13
N GLY A 207 -7.19 -13.71 -10.66
CA GLY A 207 -8.38 -14.06 -11.46
C GLY A 207 -9.35 -12.90 -11.71
N THR A 208 -9.26 -11.81 -10.94
CA THR A 208 -10.04 -10.59 -11.10
C THR A 208 -9.13 -9.37 -11.10
N GLU A 209 -9.35 -8.44 -12.02
CA GLU A 209 -8.60 -7.19 -12.14
C GLU A 209 -9.49 -6.03 -12.58
N PRO A 210 -9.11 -4.76 -12.32
CA PRO A 210 -9.84 -3.61 -12.86
C PRO A 210 -9.80 -3.60 -14.40
N ASP A 211 -10.90 -3.18 -15.03
CA ASP A 211 -10.92 -3.00 -16.47
C ASP A 211 -10.05 -1.83 -16.92
N LEU A 212 -8.85 -2.13 -17.44
CA LEU A 212 -7.90 -1.12 -17.93
C LEU A 212 -8.42 -0.29 -19.11
N SER A 213 -9.47 -0.72 -19.83
CA SER A 213 -10.11 0.11 -20.86
C SER A 213 -10.77 1.38 -20.27
N GLN A 214 -11.09 1.33 -18.98
CA GLN A 214 -11.65 2.43 -18.18
C GLN A 214 -10.60 3.09 -17.28
N ALA A 215 -9.32 2.72 -17.42
CA ALA A 215 -8.25 3.35 -16.66
C ALA A 215 -8.15 4.83 -17.04
N ARG A 216 -7.74 5.63 -16.06
CA ARG A 216 -7.45 7.05 -16.28
C ARG A 216 -5.95 7.23 -16.43
N LEU A 217 -5.54 7.96 -17.46
CA LEU A 217 -4.15 8.41 -17.62
C LEU A 217 -4.04 9.83 -17.06
N LEU A 218 -3.08 10.05 -16.17
CA LEU A 218 -2.75 11.37 -15.65
C LEU A 218 -1.79 12.11 -16.60
N ASP A 219 -1.70 13.44 -16.46
CA ASP A 219 -0.86 14.29 -17.33
C ASP A 219 0.63 13.95 -17.27
N ASP A 220 1.08 13.40 -16.13
CA ASP A 220 2.44 12.92 -15.93
C ASP A 220 2.68 11.51 -16.50
N GLY A 221 1.65 10.86 -17.06
CA GLY A 221 1.73 9.52 -17.65
C GLY A 221 1.47 8.36 -16.67
N VAL A 222 1.06 8.65 -15.44
CA VAL A 222 0.68 7.61 -14.48
C VAL A 222 -0.69 7.03 -14.82
N VAL A 223 -0.80 5.71 -14.81
CA VAL A 223 -2.04 4.97 -15.05
C VAL A 223 -2.76 4.73 -13.72
N VAL A 224 -4.02 5.12 -13.64
CA VAL A 224 -4.91 4.85 -12.49
C VAL A 224 -5.92 3.78 -12.91
N PRO A 225 -5.79 2.52 -12.45
CA PRO A 225 -6.63 1.41 -12.87
C PRO A 225 -7.99 1.44 -12.12
N LEU A 226 -8.77 2.50 -12.32
CA LEU A 226 -10.03 2.76 -11.63
C LEU A 226 -11.26 2.12 -12.28
N GLY A 227 -11.06 1.22 -13.25
CA GLY A 227 -12.14 0.52 -13.93
C GLY A 227 -12.90 -0.43 -13.01
N LYS A 228 -14.12 -0.79 -13.39
CA LYS A 228 -14.87 -1.83 -12.65
C LYS A 228 -14.16 -3.19 -12.76
N PRO A 229 -14.27 -4.06 -11.75
CA PRO A 229 -13.55 -5.34 -11.75
C PRO A 229 -14.15 -6.26 -12.80
N LYS A 230 -13.28 -6.90 -13.59
CA LYS A 230 -13.61 -7.92 -14.57
C LYS A 230 -12.84 -9.20 -14.28
N GLU A 231 -13.35 -10.33 -14.77
CA GLU A 231 -12.58 -11.56 -14.75
C GLU A 231 -11.38 -11.44 -15.70
N ASN A 232 -10.23 -11.89 -15.24
CA ASN A 232 -9.04 -11.97 -16.06
C ASN A 232 -9.20 -13.13 -17.06
N SER A 233 -9.13 -12.81 -18.35
CA SER A 233 -9.24 -13.78 -19.45
C SER A 233 -7.94 -14.57 -19.70
N GLY A 234 -6.85 -14.20 -19.03
CA GLY A 234 -5.55 -14.84 -19.13
C GLY A 234 -5.41 -16.12 -18.29
N PRO A 235 -4.17 -16.62 -18.13
CA PRO A 235 -3.89 -17.80 -17.32
C PRO A 235 -4.35 -17.61 -15.88
N LYS A 236 -5.09 -18.57 -15.34
CA LYS A 236 -5.60 -18.52 -13.97
C LYS A 236 -4.50 -18.95 -12.98
N GLY A 237 -4.11 -18.02 -12.11
CA GLY A 237 -3.21 -18.29 -10.99
C GLY A 237 -3.94 -18.68 -9.71
N SER A 238 -3.17 -18.82 -8.63
CA SER A 238 -3.69 -19.09 -7.27
C SER A 238 -4.27 -17.85 -6.57
N LEU A 239 -4.12 -16.67 -7.17
CA LEU A 239 -4.56 -15.40 -6.60
C LEU A 239 -5.96 -15.02 -7.10
N LEU A 240 -6.80 -14.51 -6.20
CA LEU A 240 -8.10 -13.94 -6.58
C LEU A 240 -7.95 -12.56 -7.24
N TYR A 241 -6.99 -11.76 -6.81
CA TYR A 241 -6.74 -10.40 -7.29
C TYR A 241 -5.25 -10.15 -7.47
N ASN A 242 -4.91 -9.23 -8.36
CA ASN A 242 -3.53 -8.88 -8.68
C ASN A 242 -2.73 -8.40 -7.45
N GLU A 243 -1.43 -8.58 -7.51
CA GLU A 243 -0.46 -8.10 -6.54
C GLU A 243 0.74 -7.55 -7.31
N TYR A 244 1.22 -6.36 -6.94
CA TYR A 244 2.36 -5.72 -7.58
C TYR A 244 3.46 -5.53 -6.55
N ILE A 245 4.65 -6.02 -6.85
CA ILE A 245 5.76 -6.06 -5.91
C ILE A 245 6.96 -5.39 -6.54
N VAL A 246 7.50 -4.40 -5.82
CA VAL A 246 8.78 -3.76 -6.16
C VAL A 246 9.82 -4.11 -5.10
N TYR A 247 11.06 -4.30 -5.56
CA TYR A 247 12.20 -4.71 -4.72
C TYR A 247 13.22 -3.57 -4.53
N ASN A 248 12.84 -2.35 -4.94
CA ASN A 248 13.61 -1.13 -4.74
C ASN A 248 12.68 -0.03 -4.24
N VAL A 249 12.96 0.51 -3.05
CA VAL A 249 12.16 1.58 -2.42
C VAL A 249 12.11 2.85 -3.26
N GLU A 250 13.12 3.10 -4.09
CA GLU A 250 13.17 4.29 -4.93
C GLU A 250 12.17 4.24 -6.09
N GLN A 251 11.59 3.07 -6.40
CA GLN A 251 10.52 2.90 -7.41
C GLN A 251 9.15 3.39 -6.92
N ILE A 252 9.07 3.97 -5.73
CA ILE A 252 7.82 4.35 -5.08
C ILE A 252 7.84 5.85 -4.80
N ARG A 253 6.71 6.49 -5.07
CA ARG A 253 6.41 7.85 -4.63
C ARG A 253 5.01 7.90 -4.06
N MET A 254 4.87 8.36 -2.82
CA MET A 254 3.58 8.63 -2.19
C MET A 254 2.89 9.77 -2.93
N ARG A 255 1.58 9.60 -3.20
CA ARG A 255 0.77 10.64 -3.87
C ARG A 255 -0.39 11.07 -3.00
N TYR A 256 -1.09 10.11 -2.39
CA TYR A 256 -2.26 10.42 -1.56
C TYR A 256 -2.34 9.54 -0.33
N VAL A 257 -2.69 10.15 0.80
CA VAL A 257 -3.10 9.46 2.02
C VAL A 257 -4.62 9.56 2.12
N VAL A 258 -5.28 8.41 2.26
CA VAL A 258 -6.75 8.31 2.29
C VAL A 258 -7.14 7.81 3.67
N GLN A 259 -7.76 8.69 4.46
CA GLN A 259 -8.34 8.35 5.75
C GLN A 259 -9.77 7.86 5.53
N VAL A 260 -10.07 6.70 6.12
CA VAL A 260 -11.37 6.04 5.95
C VAL A 260 -11.92 5.53 7.28
N ASN A 261 -13.22 5.25 7.29
CA ASN A 261 -13.90 4.56 8.36
C ASN A 261 -14.56 3.28 7.84
N PHE A 262 -14.28 2.15 8.49
CA PHE A 262 -14.83 0.84 8.13
C PHE A 262 -16.19 0.63 8.81
N ASN A 263 -17.19 0.28 8.01
CA ASN A 263 -18.54 -0.03 8.46
C ASN A 263 -18.82 -1.53 8.27
N TYR A 264 -18.59 -2.32 9.32
CA TYR A 264 -18.84 -3.76 9.27
C TYR A 264 -20.33 -4.05 9.35
N LYS A 265 -20.76 -5.03 8.56
CA LYS A 265 -22.14 -5.52 8.62
C LYS A 265 -22.31 -6.34 9.89
N ARG A 266 -23.27 -5.95 10.72
CA ARG A 266 -23.74 -6.76 11.85
C ARG A 266 -24.54 -7.96 11.37
#